data_AF-A0A259E135-F1
#
_entry.id   AF-A0A259E135-F1
#
_cell.length_a   1.000
_cell.length_b   1.000
_cell.length_c   1.000
_cell.angle_alpha   90.00
_cell.angle_beta   90.00
_cell.angle_gamma   90.00
#
_symmetry.space_group_name_H-M   'P 1'
#
loop_
_entity.id
_entity.type
_entity.pdbx_description
1 polymer ?
#
loop_
_entity_poly.entity_id
_entity_poly.type
_entity_poly.pdbx_seq_one_letter_code
_entity_poly.pdbx_strand_id
1 'polypeptide(L)'
;MLAAGSAAIAAVRDWHDRHVLLINVSQSLPDWAFLLERARFPARGDYVVFAPGKAPLVRRHFGKRPAPFVKITYGLPGDLVSRTGSAVIVNGRPVARLKPRTRQGEILQPGPLGLVPAGCVFAGSPHKDGFDSRYAEIGFICRDRLIGTAEGIL
;
A
#
# COMPACT_ATOMS: atom_id res chain seq x y z
N MET A 1 -13.57 9.11 -41.22
CA MET A 1 -12.23 8.84 -40.62
C MET A 1 -11.81 9.85 -39.54
N LEU A 2 -12.26 11.11 -39.56
CA LEU A 2 -11.90 12.10 -38.51
C LEU A 2 -12.45 11.77 -37.10
N ALA A 3 -13.68 11.29 -36.98
CA ALA A 3 -14.28 10.95 -35.69
C ALA A 3 -13.57 9.78 -34.96
N ALA A 4 -13.06 8.80 -35.70
CA ALA A 4 -12.32 7.67 -35.14
C ALA A 4 -10.94 8.10 -34.59
N GLY A 5 -10.26 9.03 -35.27
CA GLY A 5 -8.99 9.60 -34.81
C GLY A 5 -9.13 10.41 -33.52
N SER A 6 -10.20 11.20 -33.40
CA SER A 6 -10.48 11.98 -32.17
C SER A 6 -10.81 11.09 -30.97
N ALA A 7 -11.58 10.02 -31.17
CA ALA A 7 -11.89 9.05 -30.11
C ALA A 7 -10.65 8.29 -29.63
N ALA A 8 -9.76 7.88 -30.54
CA ALA A 8 -8.51 7.22 -30.19
C ALA A 8 -7.56 8.14 -29.40
N ILE A 9 -7.42 9.40 -29.81
CA ILE A 9 -6.58 10.39 -29.09
C ILE A 9 -7.13 10.68 -27.68
N ALA A 10 -8.46 10.80 -27.55
CA ALA A 10 -9.10 10.99 -26.26
C ALA A 10 -8.90 9.79 -25.32
N ALA A 11 -9.02 8.57 -25.85
CA ALA A 11 -8.78 7.34 -25.09
C ALA A 11 -7.32 7.22 -24.61
N VAL A 12 -6.35 7.58 -25.45
CA VAL A 12 -4.92 7.56 -25.07
C VAL A 12 -4.61 8.61 -24.00
N ARG A 13 -5.19 9.82 -24.09
CA ARG A 13 -5.04 10.85 -23.04
C ARG A 13 -5.63 10.41 -21.72
N ASP A 14 -6.86 9.90 -21.74
CA ASP A 14 -7.51 9.39 -20.53
C ASP A 14 -6.70 8.24 -19.89
N TRP A 15 -6.14 7.34 -20.69
CA TRP A 15 -5.23 6.32 -20.19
C TRP A 15 -3.97 6.93 -19.56
N HIS A 16 -3.33 7.89 -20.22
CA HIS A 16 -2.15 8.57 -19.70
C HIS A 16 -2.42 9.29 -18.37
N ASP A 17 -3.56 9.99 -18.27
CA ASP A 17 -3.90 10.76 -17.07
C ASP A 17 -4.18 9.85 -15.85
N ARG A 18 -4.65 8.63 -16.11
CA ARG A 18 -4.96 7.64 -15.07
C ARG A 18 -3.78 6.74 -14.68
N HIS A 19 -2.71 6.68 -15.48
CA HIS A 19 -1.61 5.74 -15.25
C HIS A 19 -0.26 6.39 -14.93
N VAL A 20 0.50 5.79 -14.02
CA VAL A 20 1.86 6.24 -13.66
C VAL A 20 2.79 5.05 -13.50
N LEU A 21 4.00 5.14 -14.05
CA LEU A 21 5.06 4.17 -13.77
C LEU A 21 5.81 4.54 -12.49
N LEU A 22 5.86 3.61 -11.53
CA LEU A 22 6.61 3.75 -10.28
C LEU A 22 7.78 2.77 -10.27
N ILE A 23 9.00 3.24 -10.04
CA ILE A 23 10.16 2.35 -9.88
C ILE A 23 10.24 1.88 -8.43
N ASN A 24 10.35 0.56 -8.22
CA ASN A 24 10.48 -0.01 -6.90
C ASN A 24 11.92 0.14 -6.39
N VAL A 25 12.09 0.98 -5.38
CA VAL A 25 13.40 1.23 -4.75
C VAL A 25 13.64 0.39 -3.49
N SER A 26 12.72 -0.53 -3.16
CA SER A 26 12.76 -1.30 -1.92
C SER A 26 12.66 -2.80 -2.17
N GLN A 27 13.30 -3.61 -1.31
CA GLN A 27 13.19 -5.07 -1.35
C GLN A 27 11.89 -5.60 -0.71
N SER A 28 10.85 -4.76 -0.59
CA SER A 28 9.64 -5.15 0.13
C SER A 28 8.64 -5.96 -0.70
N LEU A 29 8.77 -5.89 -2.03
CA LEU A 29 8.04 -6.62 -3.06
C LEU A 29 9.03 -7.05 -4.16
N PRO A 30 8.76 -8.13 -4.92
CA PRO A 30 9.71 -8.69 -5.89
C PRO A 30 9.85 -7.88 -7.18
N ASP A 31 8.85 -7.05 -7.52
CA ASP A 31 8.76 -6.32 -8.78
C ASP A 31 9.77 -5.17 -8.86
N TRP A 32 10.31 -4.87 -10.04
CA TRP A 32 11.22 -3.72 -10.24
C TRP A 32 10.47 -2.42 -10.53
N ALA A 33 9.25 -2.50 -11.05
CA ALA A 33 8.37 -1.36 -11.26
C ALA A 33 6.89 -1.74 -11.08
N PHE A 34 6.05 -0.71 -11.01
CA PHE A 34 4.61 -0.82 -10.88
C PHE A 34 3.91 0.15 -11.83
N LEU A 35 2.88 -0.32 -12.53
CA LEU A 35 1.96 0.53 -13.28
C LEU A 35 0.75 0.86 -12.40
N LEU A 36 0.71 2.08 -11.87
CA LEU A 36 -0.40 2.61 -11.07
C LEU A 36 -1.61 2.90 -11.96
N GLU A 37 -2.80 2.55 -11.49
CA GLU A 37 -4.11 3.05 -11.92
C GLU A 37 -4.69 3.94 -10.80
N ARG A 38 -4.86 5.23 -11.07
CA ARG A 38 -5.31 6.23 -10.07
C ARG A 38 -6.75 6.03 -9.64
N ALA A 39 -7.05 6.41 -8.39
CA ALA A 39 -8.39 6.51 -7.82
C ALA A 39 -9.24 5.22 -7.80
N ARG A 40 -8.67 4.09 -8.19
CA ARG A 40 -9.28 2.78 -8.00
C ARG A 40 -9.16 2.34 -6.55
N PHE A 41 -10.29 1.95 -5.94
CA PHE A 41 -10.27 1.33 -4.62
C PHE A 41 -9.77 -0.12 -4.74
N PRO A 42 -8.81 -0.53 -3.90
CA PRO A 42 -8.18 -1.85 -4.03
C PRO A 42 -9.12 -3.01 -3.68
N ALA A 43 -9.00 -4.09 -4.43
CA ALA A 43 -9.50 -5.42 -4.06
C ALA A 43 -8.43 -6.20 -3.27
N ARG A 44 -8.84 -7.30 -2.65
CA ARG A 44 -7.92 -8.19 -1.93
C ARG A 44 -6.89 -8.76 -2.91
N GLY A 45 -5.61 -8.66 -2.56
CA GLY A 45 -4.50 -9.12 -3.40
C GLY A 45 -3.92 -8.05 -4.33
N ASP A 46 -4.66 -6.97 -4.61
CA ASP A 46 -4.14 -5.87 -5.43
C ASP A 46 -2.93 -5.24 -4.75
N TYR A 47 -1.97 -4.78 -5.57
CA TYR A 47 -1.02 -3.79 -5.09
C TYR A 47 -1.75 -2.47 -4.86
N VAL A 48 -1.74 -1.98 -3.63
CA VAL A 48 -2.28 -0.68 -3.25
C VAL A 48 -1.15 0.33 -3.16
N VAL A 49 -1.38 1.49 -3.77
CA VAL A 49 -0.49 2.65 -3.74
C VAL A 49 -1.06 3.70 -2.80
N PHE A 50 -0.26 4.16 -1.84
CA PHE A 50 -0.73 5.09 -0.82
C PHE A 50 0.35 6.03 -0.27
N ALA A 51 -0.08 7.15 0.30
CA ALA A 51 0.79 8.05 1.04
C ALA A 51 1.07 7.46 2.44
N PRO A 52 2.35 7.25 2.85
CA PRO A 52 2.68 6.57 4.11
C PRO A 52 2.35 7.39 5.38
N GLY A 53 1.86 8.62 5.22
CA GLY A 53 1.51 9.51 6.33
C GLY A 53 2.68 10.35 6.83
N LYS A 54 2.53 10.93 8.02
CA LYS A 54 3.45 11.94 8.57
C LYS A 54 4.07 11.55 9.91
N ALA A 55 3.95 10.28 10.31
CA ALA A 55 4.52 9.78 11.56
C ALA A 55 6.04 10.10 11.63
N PRO A 56 6.61 10.37 12.83
CA PRO A 56 8.02 10.75 12.97
C PRO A 56 9.01 9.78 12.31
N LEU A 57 8.76 8.46 12.44
CA LEU A 57 9.54 7.41 11.79
C LEU A 57 9.46 7.48 10.26
N VAL A 58 8.28 7.71 9.69
CA VAL A 58 8.13 7.93 8.24
C VAL A 58 8.99 9.11 7.80
N ARG A 59 8.91 10.24 8.51
CA ARG A 59 9.70 11.43 8.18
C ARG A 59 11.21 11.23 8.30
N ARG A 60 11.64 10.44 9.29
CA ARG A 60 13.05 10.15 9.55
C ARG A 60 13.67 9.29 8.45
N HIS A 61 12.96 8.26 7.98
CA HIS A 61 13.50 7.32 6.99
C HIS A 61 13.20 7.71 5.53
N PHE A 62 12.14 8.50 5.29
CA PHE A 62 11.65 8.79 3.94
C PHE A 62 11.49 10.30 3.65
N GLY A 63 11.85 11.16 4.61
CA GLY A 63 11.83 12.63 4.45
C GLY A 63 10.46 13.27 4.68
N LYS A 64 10.39 14.60 4.52
CA LYS A 64 9.16 15.39 4.76
C LYS A 64 8.07 15.17 3.71
N ARG A 65 8.45 14.72 2.51
CA ARG A 65 7.58 14.43 1.37
C ARG A 65 7.95 13.04 0.83
N PRO A 66 7.58 11.97 1.56
CA PRO A 66 7.94 10.62 1.16
C PRO A 66 7.26 10.25 -0.15
N ALA A 67 7.96 9.46 -0.97
CA ALA A 67 7.34 8.82 -2.13
C ALA A 67 6.18 7.90 -1.68
N PRO A 68 5.19 7.65 -2.55
CA PRO A 68 4.14 6.67 -2.29
C PRO A 68 4.71 5.28 -1.98
N PHE A 69 4.02 4.55 -1.10
CA PHE A 69 4.33 3.17 -0.81
C PHE A 69 3.45 2.26 -1.65
N VAL A 70 4.01 1.13 -2.07
CA VAL A 70 3.30 0.03 -2.72
C VAL A 70 3.33 -1.20 -1.81
N LYS A 71 2.17 -1.80 -1.57
CA LYS A 71 1.98 -2.98 -0.71
C LYS A 71 0.84 -3.85 -1.24
N ILE A 72 0.71 -5.07 -0.74
CA ILE A 72 -0.42 -5.95 -1.05
C ILE A 72 -1.60 -5.63 -0.15
N THR A 73 -2.79 -5.57 -0.72
CA THR A 73 -4.05 -5.39 0.01
C THR A 73 -4.46 -6.70 0.67
N TYR A 74 -4.17 -6.85 1.95
CA TYR A 74 -4.51 -8.06 2.69
C TYR A 74 -5.87 -7.98 3.38
N GLY A 75 -6.30 -6.80 3.83
CA GLY A 75 -7.59 -6.61 4.49
C GLY A 75 -8.43 -5.51 3.85
N LEU A 76 -9.72 -5.78 3.68
CA LEU A 76 -10.75 -4.90 3.14
C LEU A 76 -11.71 -4.43 4.25
N PRO A 77 -12.53 -3.40 4.03
CA PRO A 77 -13.53 -2.95 5.01
C PRO A 77 -14.36 -4.11 5.57
N GLY A 78 -14.46 -4.19 6.90
CA GLY A 78 -15.16 -5.25 7.62
C GLY A 78 -14.34 -6.51 7.89
N ASP A 79 -13.14 -6.67 7.31
CA ASP A 79 -12.24 -7.76 7.69
C ASP A 79 -11.73 -7.56 9.11
N LEU A 80 -11.63 -8.66 9.86
CA LEU A 80 -11.06 -8.66 11.21
C LEU A 80 -9.54 -8.80 11.14
N VAL A 81 -8.84 -7.80 11.67
CA VAL A 81 -7.39 -7.86 11.93
C VAL A 81 -7.16 -8.24 13.39
N SER A 82 -6.45 -9.33 13.63
CA SER A 82 -6.06 -9.79 14.95
C SER A 82 -4.57 -10.09 15.00
N ARG A 83 -4.07 -10.41 16.20
CA ARG A 83 -2.65 -10.70 16.42
C ARG A 83 -2.48 -11.81 17.46
N THR A 84 -1.61 -12.77 17.13
CA THR A 84 -1.17 -13.83 18.05
C THR A 84 0.35 -13.77 18.15
N GLY A 85 0.88 -13.34 19.30
CA GLY A 85 2.29 -13.01 19.44
C GLY A 85 2.72 -11.95 18.43
N SER A 86 3.69 -12.28 17.57
CA SER A 86 4.14 -11.38 16.48
C SER A 86 3.41 -11.59 15.15
N ALA A 87 2.53 -12.59 15.03
CA ALA A 87 1.82 -12.85 13.78
C ALA A 87 0.59 -11.94 13.66
N VAL A 88 0.49 -11.21 12.55
CA VAL A 88 -0.72 -10.46 12.16
C VAL A 88 -1.60 -11.36 11.32
N ILE A 89 -2.88 -11.40 11.66
CA ILE A 89 -3.87 -12.30 11.11
C ILE A 89 -5.02 -11.45 10.56
N VAL A 90 -5.44 -11.72 9.31
CA VAL A 90 -6.61 -11.09 8.70
C VAL A 90 -7.60 -12.20 8.37
N ASN A 91 -8.82 -12.16 8.93
CA ASN A 91 -9.84 -13.20 8.82
C ASN A 91 -9.29 -14.62 9.05
N GLY A 92 -8.50 -14.81 10.09
CA GLY A 92 -7.89 -16.10 10.44
C GLY A 92 -6.65 -16.50 9.62
N ARG A 93 -6.26 -15.73 8.59
CA ARG A 93 -5.07 -16.01 7.78
C ARG A 93 -3.87 -15.17 8.24
N PRO A 94 -2.72 -15.77 8.58
CA PRO A 94 -1.49 -15.01 8.85
C PRO A 94 -1.00 -14.32 7.57
N VAL A 95 -0.76 -13.01 7.63
CA VAL A 95 -0.34 -12.21 6.45
C VAL A 95 0.98 -11.46 6.66
N ALA A 96 1.39 -11.23 7.90
CA ALA A 96 2.61 -10.52 8.23
C ALA A 96 3.13 -10.93 9.62
N ARG A 97 4.40 -10.63 9.88
CA ARG A 97 4.99 -10.74 11.21
C ARG A 97 5.59 -9.39 11.62
N LEU A 98 5.32 -8.97 12.86
CA LEU A 98 5.98 -7.81 13.44
C LEU A 98 7.42 -8.16 13.84
N LYS A 99 8.30 -7.18 13.69
CA LYS A 99 9.57 -7.12 14.42
C LYS A 99 9.53 -5.93 15.39
N PRO A 100 10.24 -5.99 16.52
CA PRO A 100 10.16 -4.96 17.56
C PRO A 100 10.89 -3.66 17.18
N ARG A 101 11.83 -3.72 16.23
CA ARG A 101 12.69 -2.58 15.85
C ARG A 101 12.97 -2.51 14.36
N THR A 102 13.25 -1.30 13.86
CA THR A 102 13.80 -1.05 12.52
C THR A 102 15.20 -1.67 12.37
N ARG A 103 15.82 -1.55 11.18
CA ARG A 103 17.22 -1.95 11.01
C ARG A 103 18.20 -1.01 11.74
N GLN A 104 17.79 0.23 11.99
CA GLN A 104 18.56 1.28 12.67
C GLN A 104 18.26 1.34 14.18
N GLY A 105 17.42 0.43 14.70
CA GLY A 105 17.18 0.24 16.13
C GLY A 105 16.02 1.04 16.71
N GLU A 106 15.29 1.84 15.94
CA GLU A 106 14.09 2.51 16.44
C GLU A 106 12.97 1.52 16.75
N ILE A 107 12.19 1.79 17.81
CA ILE A 107 11.06 0.95 18.23
C ILE A 107 9.93 1.05 17.20
N LEU A 108 9.37 -0.09 16.83
CA LEU A 108 8.19 -0.17 15.97
C LEU A 108 6.96 -0.49 16.81
N GLN A 109 5.98 0.41 16.81
CA GLN A 109 4.75 0.23 17.57
C GLN A 109 3.79 -0.71 16.81
N PRO A 110 3.16 -1.69 17.48
CA PRO A 110 2.21 -2.56 16.83
C PRO A 110 1.04 -1.80 16.22
N GLY A 111 0.65 -2.18 15.00
CA GLY A 111 -0.46 -1.57 14.27
C GLY A 111 -1.84 -1.86 14.88
N PRO A 112 -2.88 -1.22 14.31
CA PRO A 112 -4.25 -1.36 14.77
C PRO A 112 -4.77 -2.79 14.61
N LEU A 113 -5.67 -3.17 15.51
CA LEU A 113 -6.43 -4.41 15.48
C LEU A 113 -7.93 -4.11 15.42
N GLY A 114 -8.75 -5.12 15.15
CA GLY A 114 -10.19 -4.99 15.00
C GLY A 114 -10.62 -4.95 13.54
N LEU A 115 -11.87 -4.52 13.31
CA LEU A 115 -12.42 -4.43 11.97
C LEU A 115 -11.75 -3.31 11.18
N VAL A 116 -11.37 -3.59 9.94
CA VAL A 116 -10.92 -2.56 9.00
C VAL A 116 -12.08 -1.58 8.75
N PRO A 117 -11.91 -0.26 8.98
CA PRO A 117 -12.99 0.70 8.82
C PRO A 117 -13.47 0.83 7.36
N ALA A 118 -14.68 1.36 7.20
CA ALA A 118 -15.23 1.70 5.89
C ALA A 118 -14.29 2.63 5.10
N GLY A 119 -14.01 2.27 3.84
CA GLY A 119 -13.10 3.05 2.99
C GLY A 119 -11.63 2.95 3.36
N CYS A 120 -11.24 2.01 4.22
CA CYS A 120 -9.85 1.75 4.55
C CYS A 120 -9.43 0.32 4.16
N VAL A 121 -8.13 0.09 4.10
CA VAL A 121 -7.54 -1.23 3.90
C VAL A 121 -6.41 -1.51 4.88
N PHE A 122 -6.16 -2.79 5.13
CA PHE A 122 -4.92 -3.27 5.73
C PHE A 122 -3.96 -3.65 4.60
N ALA A 123 -2.87 -2.90 4.46
CA ALA A 123 -1.87 -3.10 3.43
C ALA A 123 -0.59 -3.68 4.03
N GLY A 124 0.02 -4.69 3.40
CA GLY A 124 1.23 -5.32 3.92
C GLY A 124 2.11 -5.96 2.86
N SER A 125 3.23 -6.56 3.27
CA SER A 125 4.01 -7.44 2.40
C SER A 125 4.59 -8.64 3.18
N PRO A 126 4.97 -9.74 2.51
CA PRO A 126 5.57 -10.90 3.20
C PRO A 126 6.94 -10.60 3.82
N HIS A 127 7.63 -9.56 3.35
CA HIS A 127 8.99 -9.25 3.75
C HIS A 127 9.09 -8.90 5.25
N LYS A 128 10.12 -9.42 5.94
CA LYS A 128 10.33 -9.22 7.39
C LYS A 128 10.54 -7.76 7.79
N ASP A 129 11.11 -6.98 6.88
CA ASP A 129 11.37 -5.55 7.06
C ASP A 129 10.29 -4.68 6.40
N GLY A 130 9.15 -5.25 5.98
CA GLY A 130 8.05 -4.47 5.42
C GLY A 130 7.51 -3.45 6.42
N PHE A 131 7.56 -2.16 6.06
CA PHE A 131 7.01 -1.06 6.85
C PHE A 131 5.65 -0.67 6.26
N ASP A 132 4.59 -1.11 6.92
CA ASP A 132 3.21 -1.13 6.40
C ASP A 132 2.18 -1.22 7.55
N SER A 133 0.91 -1.55 7.27
CA SER A 133 -0.19 -1.51 8.25
C SER A 133 0.01 -2.39 9.49
N ARG A 134 1.01 -3.30 9.49
CA ARG A 134 1.40 -4.04 10.70
C ARG A 134 1.93 -3.15 11.83
N TYR A 135 2.28 -1.88 11.53
CA TYR A 135 2.80 -0.91 12.49
C TYR A 135 1.91 0.33 12.62
N ALA A 136 1.88 0.93 13.82
CA ALA A 136 1.01 2.08 14.13
C ALA A 136 1.37 3.33 13.35
N GLU A 137 2.64 3.48 12.96
CA GLU A 137 3.14 4.58 12.16
C GLU A 137 2.47 4.67 10.78
N ILE A 138 2.00 3.52 10.28
CA ILE A 138 1.29 3.41 9.01
C ILE A 138 -0.21 3.24 9.25
N GLY A 139 -0.62 2.28 10.08
CA GLY A 139 -2.03 2.01 10.40
C GLY A 139 -2.87 1.53 9.20
N PHE A 140 -4.20 1.56 9.34
CA PHE A 140 -5.11 1.32 8.22
C PHE A 140 -5.03 2.46 7.21
N ILE A 141 -4.98 2.11 5.93
CA ILE A 141 -4.86 3.10 4.85
C ILE A 141 -6.26 3.47 4.39
N CYS A 142 -6.71 4.68 4.72
CA CYS A 142 -8.04 5.19 4.39
C CYS A 142 -8.01 6.05 3.11
N ARG A 143 -9.19 6.37 2.58
CA ARG A 143 -9.40 7.09 1.31
C ARG A 143 -8.53 8.35 1.13
N ASP A 144 -8.28 9.10 2.20
CA ASP A 144 -7.45 10.30 2.20
C ASP A 144 -5.96 10.03 1.88
N ARG A 145 -5.51 8.79 2.11
CA ARG A 145 -4.14 8.34 1.80
C ARG A 145 -4.06 7.39 0.61
N LEU A 146 -5.19 6.85 0.14
CA LEU A 146 -5.23 5.98 -1.03
C LEU A 146 -4.99 6.80 -2.31
N ILE A 147 -4.07 6.33 -3.14
CA ILE A 147 -3.75 6.95 -4.44
C ILE A 147 -4.36 6.11 -5.57
N GLY A 148 -4.32 4.79 -5.45
CA GLY A 148 -4.87 3.85 -6.44
C GLY A 148 -4.36 2.44 -6.25
N THR A 149 -4.50 1.62 -7.29
CA THR A 149 -4.00 0.24 -7.38
C THR A 149 -2.86 0.15 -8.38
N ALA A 150 -2.05 -0.89 -8.34
CA ALA A 150 -1.01 -1.08 -9.35
C ALA A 150 -0.88 -2.53 -9.81
N GLU A 151 -0.29 -2.68 -10.99
CA GLU A 151 0.19 -3.96 -11.52
C GLU A 151 1.72 -4.01 -11.44
N GLY A 152 2.25 -5.14 -10.99
CA GLY A 152 3.68 -5.37 -10.90
C GLY A 152 4.30 -5.66 -12.25
N ILE A 153 5.50 -5.13 -12.49
CA ILE A 153 6.31 -5.44 -13.67
C ILE A 153 7.54 -6.21 -13.18
N LEU A 154 7.65 -7.45 -13.65
CA LEU A 154 8.73 -8.39 -13.34
C LEU A 154 9.97 -8.15 -14.20
#